data_AF-A0A7V5VPE4-F1
#
_entry.id   AF-A0A7V5VPE4-F1
#
_cell.length_a   1.000
_cell.length_b   1.000
_cell.length_c   1.000
_cell.angle_alpha   90.00
_cell.angle_beta   90.00
_cell.angle_gamma   90.00
#
_symmetry.space_group_name_H-M   'P 1'
#
loop_
_entity.id
_entity.type
_entity.pdbx_description
1 polymer ?
#
loop_
_entity_poly.entity_id
_entity_poly.type
_entity_poly.pdbx_seq_one_letter_code
_entity_poly.pdbx_strand_id
1 'polypeptide(L)' 'MSILFWTVLGFCAGSLMFSYWLGLLVLKRDIRTVGDGNPGAS' A
#
# COMPACT_ATOMS: atom_id res chain seq x y z
N MET A 1 18.95 -6.32 -17.14
CA MET A 1 17.67 -6.21 -16.40
C MET A 1 16.62 -5.69 -17.37
N SER A 2 15.54 -6.44 -17.61
CA SER A 2 14.56 -6.06 -18.66
C SER A 2 13.58 -4.99 -18.18
N ILE A 3 13.09 -4.15 -19.10
CA ILE A 3 12.06 -3.14 -18.82
C ILE A 3 10.80 -3.84 -18.27
N LEU A 4 10.41 -4.96 -18.88
CA LEU A 4 9.25 -5.75 -18.45
C LEU A 4 9.32 -6.15 -16.97
N PHE A 5 10.50 -6.56 -16.50
CA PHE A 5 10.70 -6.94 -15.09
C PHE A 5 10.41 -5.76 -14.16
N TRP A 6 10.97 -4.58 -14.45
CA TRP A 6 10.76 -3.39 -13.64
C TRP A 6 9.34 -2.86 -13.71
N THR A 7 8.68 -2.94 -14.86
CA THR A 7 7.28 -2.57 -15.01
C THR A 7 6.38 -3.44 -14.12
N VAL A 8 6.56 -4.77 -14.17
CA VAL A 8 5.78 -5.70 -13.34
C VAL A 8 6.07 -5.47 -11.86
N LEU A 9 7.35 -5.36 -11.48
CA LEU A 9 7.74 -5.15 -10.09
C LEU A 9 7.18 -3.84 -9.53
N GLY A 10 7.30 -2.74 -10.29
CA GLY A 10 6.76 -1.44 -9.91
C GLY A 10 5.24 -1.44 -9.79
N PHE A 11 4.54 -2.07 -10.74
CA PHE A 11 3.09 -2.21 -10.68
C PHE A 11 2.64 -3.01 -9.44
N CYS A 12 3.28 -4.15 -9.17
CA CYS A 12 2.98 -4.96 -8.00
C CYS A 12 3.28 -4.21 -6.70
N ALA A 13 4.41 -3.51 -6.62
CA ALA A 13 4.79 -2.73 -5.45
C ALA A 13 3.82 -1.57 -5.20
N GLY A 14 3.46 -0.80 -6.24
CA GLY A 14 2.52 0.31 -6.13
C GLY A 14 1.08 -0.11 -5.82
N SER A 15 0.68 -1.33 -6.21
CA SER A 15 -0.63 -1.90 -5.90
C SER A 15 -0.77 -2.28 -4.42
N LEU A 16 0.35 -2.44 -3.71
CA LEU A 16 0.35 -2.62 -2.26
C LEU A 16 0.25 -1.24 -1.61
N MET A 17 -0.96 -0.81 -1.23
CA MET A 17 -1.17 0.38 -0.40
C MET A 17 -0.41 0.24 0.93
N PHE A 18 0.85 0.67 0.99
CA PHE A 18 1.75 0.34 2.09
C PHE A 18 1.21 0.78 3.46
N SER A 19 0.62 1.98 3.53
CA SER A 19 -0.02 2.48 4.76
C SER A 19 -1.16 1.58 5.24
N TYR A 20 -1.99 1.04 4.33
CA TYR A 20 -3.06 0.11 4.67
C TYR A 20 -2.48 -1.16 5.30
N TRP A 21 -1.48 -1.76 4.65
CA TRP A 21 -0.84 -2.98 5.13
C TRP A 21 -0.09 -2.78 6.44
N LEU A 22 0.55 -1.63 6.63
CA LEU A 22 1.21 -1.27 7.87
C LEU A 22 0.18 -1.11 9.01
N GLY A 23 -0.94 -0.43 8.74
CA GLY A 23 -2.07 -0.37 9.65
C GLY A 23 -2.57 -1.76 10.06
N LEU A 24 -2.87 -2.60 9.08
CA LEU A 24 -3.48 -3.91 9.32
C LEU A 24 -2.52 -4.91 9.97
N LEU A 25 -1.29 -5.02 9.48
CA LEU A 25 -0.36 -6.08 9.88
C LEU A 25 0.52 -5.68 11.07
N VAL A 26 1.01 -4.44 11.10
CA VAL A 26 1.91 -3.95 12.15
C VAL A 26 1.11 -3.36 13.30
N LEU A 27 0.18 -2.43 12.99
CA LEU A 27 -0.62 -1.74 14.01
C LEU A 27 -1.86 -2.54 14.44
N LYS A 28 -2.16 -3.66 13.78
CA LYS A 28 -3.36 -4.50 14.02
C LYS A 28 -4.66 -3.70 14.01
N ARG A 29 -4.73 -2.68 13.15
CA ARG A 29 -5.88 -1.75 13.06
C ARG A 29 -6.23 -1.47 11.62
N ASP A 30 -7.53 -1.54 11.29
CA ASP A 30 -8.00 -1.04 10.01
C ASP A 30 -8.03 0.49 10.01
N ILE A 31 -7.04 1.10 9.35
CA ILE A 31 -6.89 2.56 9.29
C ILE A 31 -7.97 3.25 8.43
N ARG A 32 -8.75 2.49 7.66
CA ARG A 32 -9.86 3.06 6.86
C ARG A 32 -11.06 3.46 7.72
N THR A 33 -11.03 3.10 9.01
CA THR A 33 -12.09 3.42 9.97
C THR A 33 -11.84 4.73 10.72
N VAL A 34 -10.75 5.43 10.42
CA VAL A 34 -10.39 6.72 11.03
C VAL A 34 -10.31 7.81 9.96
N GLY A 35 -10.66 9.04 10.33
CA GLY A 35 -10.55 10.19 9.43
C GLY A 35 -11.43 10.09 8.18
N ASP A 36 -10.85 10.37 7.01
CA ASP A 36 -11.50 10.27 5.71
C ASP A 36 -11.54 8.84 5.14
N GLY A 37 -10.91 7.89 5.84
CA GLY A 37 -10.82 6.48 5.45
C GLY A 37 -9.87 6.20 4.29
N ASN A 38 -9.14 7.20 3.79
CA ASN A 38 -8.13 7.00 2.75
C ASN A 38 -6.82 6.49 3.40
N PRO A 39 -6.32 5.30 3.02
CA PRO A 39 -5.04 4.84 3.55
C PRO A 39 -3.84 5.60 2.96
N GLY A 40 -4.02 6.43 1.93
CA GLY A 40 -2.96 7.30 1.43
C GLY A 40 -2.45 8.27 2.49
N ALA A 41 -1.19 8.71 2.38
CA ALA A 41 -0.70 9.83 3.18
C ALA A 41 -1.23 11.13 2.58
N SER A 42 -2.08 11.84 3.33
CA SER A 42 -2.75 13.08 2.94
C SER A 42 -2.60 14.14 4.02
#